data_AF-A0A7K0MGL1-F1
#
_entry.id   AF-A0A7K0MGL1-F1
#
_cell.length_a   1.000
_cell.length_b   1.000
_cell.length_c   1.000
_cell.angle_alpha   90.00
_cell.angle_beta   90.00
_cell.angle_gamma   90.00
#
_symmetry.space_group_name_H-M   'P 1'
#
loop_
_entity.id
_entity.type
_entity.pdbx_description
1 polymer ?
#
loop_
_entity_poly.entity_id
_entity_poly.type
_entity_poly.pdbx_seq_one_letter_code
_entity_poly.pdbx_strand_id
1 'polypeptide(L)'
;YEIIEAAVVCELTHLATLYHDDVMDEAPLRRGVESANNRWGNTIAILTGDYLFAKASDLLADLGPEAVRLQARTFERLVIGQIMETQGPEAGADPLAHYMQVVADKTGSLIATSARYGALLSGCSSEIVETVTKFGEQMGIAFQLADDVIDIASESFDSGKTPGTDLREGVPTLVTLNVLKSTNPADRELQELLRAPIESEETVAQVLSALRIHPALEVSRVQLHQVAQTARLALGPLPICDATSALFSLCDTVIERSH
;
A
#
# COMPACT_ATOMS: atom_id res chain seq x y z
N TYR A 1 4.72 4.69 28.09
CA TYR A 1 5.43 3.41 27.95
C TYR A 1 4.73 2.53 26.90
N GLU A 2 3.40 2.54 26.83
CA GLU A 2 2.58 1.76 25.89
C GLU A 2 2.71 2.11 24.39
N ILE A 3 3.11 3.35 24.04
CA ILE A 3 3.22 3.80 22.64
C ILE A 3 4.30 3.04 21.87
N ILE A 4 5.41 2.69 22.53
CA ILE A 4 6.52 1.95 21.90
C ILE A 4 6.06 0.53 21.56
N GLU A 5 5.36 -0.13 22.48
CA GLU A 5 4.81 -1.47 22.29
C GLU A 5 3.79 -1.48 21.15
N ALA A 6 2.92 -0.48 21.06
CA ALA A 6 1.98 -0.36 19.94
C ALA A 6 2.69 -0.15 18.59
N ALA A 7 3.76 0.63 18.55
CA ALA A 7 4.57 0.78 17.34
C ALA A 7 5.23 -0.55 16.93
N VAL A 8 5.76 -1.31 17.91
CA VAL A 8 6.31 -2.65 17.68
C VAL A 8 5.23 -3.62 17.17
N VAL A 9 4.02 -3.56 17.70
CA VAL A 9 2.88 -4.37 17.22
C VAL A 9 2.56 -4.06 15.76
N CYS A 10 2.48 -2.79 15.37
CA CYS A 10 2.25 -2.40 13.98
C CYS A 10 3.36 -2.95 13.05
N GLU A 11 4.62 -2.84 13.47
CA GLU A 11 5.74 -3.33 12.65
C GLU A 11 5.79 -4.85 12.58
N LEU A 12 5.54 -5.57 13.69
CA LEU A 12 5.45 -7.04 13.67
C LEU A 12 4.32 -7.52 12.76
N THR A 13 3.18 -6.81 12.79
CA THR A 13 2.05 -7.08 11.88
C THR A 13 2.46 -6.86 10.44
N HIS A 14 3.09 -5.73 10.13
CA HIS A 14 3.59 -5.43 8.79
C HIS A 14 4.57 -6.49 8.30
N LEU A 15 5.57 -6.85 9.11
CA LEU A 15 6.53 -7.88 8.75
C LEU A 15 5.83 -9.23 8.53
N ALA A 16 4.90 -9.62 9.40
CA ALA A 16 4.17 -10.86 9.26
C ALA A 16 3.42 -10.94 7.91
N THR A 17 2.76 -9.85 7.49
CA THR A 17 2.11 -9.82 6.18
C THR A 17 3.12 -9.93 5.04
N LEU A 18 4.30 -9.30 5.14
CA LEU A 18 5.33 -9.45 4.10
C LEU A 18 5.80 -10.90 3.92
N TYR A 19 5.96 -11.66 5.01
CA TYR A 19 6.33 -13.08 4.91
C TYR A 19 5.24 -13.93 4.26
N HIS A 20 3.97 -13.57 4.47
CA HIS A 20 2.84 -14.23 3.81
C HIS A 20 2.71 -13.80 2.35
N ASP A 21 2.88 -12.51 2.05
CA ASP A 21 2.87 -11.95 0.69
C ASP A 21 3.97 -12.57 -0.18
N ASP A 22 5.20 -12.68 0.32
CA ASP A 22 6.32 -13.30 -0.41
C ASP A 22 6.01 -14.74 -0.87
N VAL A 23 5.16 -15.46 -0.13
CA VAL A 23 4.70 -16.81 -0.50
C VAL A 23 3.57 -16.76 -1.53
N MET A 24 2.65 -15.80 -1.41
CA MET A 24 1.54 -15.63 -2.35
C MET A 24 2.03 -15.14 -3.73
N ASP A 25 3.03 -14.25 -3.75
CA ASP A 25 3.56 -13.60 -4.95
C ASP A 25 4.65 -14.44 -5.65
N GLU A 26 5.07 -15.57 -5.07
CA GLU A 26 6.24 -16.37 -5.51
C GLU A 26 7.53 -15.54 -5.75
N ALA A 27 7.65 -14.39 -5.09
CA ALA A 27 8.69 -13.41 -5.37
C ALA A 27 10.10 -13.97 -5.03
N PRO A 28 11.10 -13.89 -5.93
CA PRO A 28 12.46 -14.38 -5.64
C PRO A 28 13.31 -13.38 -4.82
N LEU A 29 12.96 -12.09 -4.81
CA LEU A 29 13.69 -11.01 -4.14
C LEU A 29 12.75 -10.02 -3.44
N ARG A 30 13.18 -9.47 -2.30
CA ARG A 30 12.54 -8.38 -1.56
C ARG A 30 13.58 -7.32 -1.20
N ARG A 31 13.40 -6.07 -1.66
CA ARG A 31 14.32 -4.94 -1.42
C ARG A 31 15.80 -5.28 -1.73
N GLY A 32 16.03 -6.01 -2.83
CA GLY A 32 17.36 -6.43 -3.27
C GLY A 32 17.99 -7.59 -2.47
N VAL A 33 17.26 -8.20 -1.52
CA VAL A 33 17.68 -9.38 -0.76
C VAL A 33 16.81 -10.58 -1.16
N GLU A 34 17.34 -11.79 -1.07
CA GLU A 34 16.56 -13.02 -1.26
C GLU A 34 15.34 -13.07 -0.34
N SER A 35 14.17 -13.35 -0.90
CA SER A 35 12.91 -13.47 -0.16
C SER A 35 12.91 -14.69 0.78
N ALA A 36 12.04 -14.67 1.79
CA ALA A 36 12.03 -15.72 2.81
C ALA A 36 11.64 -17.09 2.23
N ASN A 37 10.66 -17.11 1.32
CA ASN A 37 10.20 -18.31 0.63
C ASN A 37 11.29 -18.88 -0.29
N ASN A 38 12.04 -18.05 -1.01
CA ASN A 38 13.12 -18.55 -1.88
C ASN A 38 14.26 -19.16 -1.06
N ARG A 39 14.61 -18.53 0.07
CA ARG A 39 15.73 -18.98 0.90
C ARG A 39 15.41 -20.20 1.77
N TRP A 40 14.22 -20.26 2.34
CA TRP A 40 13.86 -21.24 3.38
C TRP A 40 12.61 -22.08 3.05
N GLY A 41 11.95 -21.82 1.93
CA GLY A 41 10.73 -22.50 1.48
C GLY A 41 9.45 -21.90 2.07
N ASN A 42 8.34 -22.11 1.36
CA ASN A 42 7.03 -21.54 1.70
C ASN A 42 6.58 -21.89 3.13
N THR A 43 6.83 -23.12 3.59
CA THR A 43 6.44 -23.55 4.95
C THR A 43 7.12 -22.71 6.03
N ILE A 44 8.40 -22.41 5.90
CA ILE A 44 9.12 -21.62 6.92
C ILE A 44 8.67 -20.16 6.86
N ALA A 45 8.42 -19.61 5.68
CA ALA A 45 7.90 -18.25 5.53
C ALA A 45 6.52 -18.09 6.19
N ILE A 46 5.57 -19.00 5.92
CA ILE A 46 4.24 -19.00 6.55
C ILE A 46 4.35 -19.06 8.08
N LEU A 47 5.10 -20.03 8.61
CA LEU A 47 5.25 -20.21 10.06
C LEU A 47 5.97 -19.03 10.73
N THR A 48 6.85 -18.34 10.00
CA THR A 48 7.50 -17.12 10.51
C THR A 48 6.51 -15.98 10.61
N GLY A 49 5.65 -15.78 9.61
CA GLY A 49 4.55 -14.82 9.70
C GLY A 49 3.62 -15.14 10.87
N ASP A 50 3.23 -16.40 11.05
CA ASP A 50 2.38 -16.85 12.16
C ASP A 50 3.04 -16.59 13.53
N TYR A 51 4.35 -16.82 13.64
CA TYR A 51 5.11 -16.54 14.84
C TYR A 51 5.15 -15.03 15.16
N LEU A 52 5.34 -14.17 14.16
CA LEU A 52 5.32 -12.72 14.33
C LEU A 52 3.93 -12.24 14.79
N PHE A 53 2.84 -12.79 14.23
CA PHE A 53 1.48 -12.52 14.70
C PHE A 53 1.26 -12.96 16.15
N ALA A 54 1.79 -14.12 16.54
CA ALA A 54 1.73 -14.57 17.92
C ALA A 54 2.47 -13.61 18.87
N LYS A 55 3.66 -13.11 18.48
CA LYS A 55 4.40 -12.11 19.25
C LYS A 55 3.70 -10.76 19.32
N ALA A 56 3.06 -10.31 18.24
CA ALA A 56 2.26 -9.09 18.25
C ALA A 56 1.04 -9.23 19.18
N SER A 57 0.37 -10.39 19.17
CA SER A 57 -0.79 -10.67 20.01
C SER A 57 -0.45 -10.71 21.51
N ASP A 58 0.71 -11.26 21.86
CA ASP A 58 1.27 -11.29 23.21
C ASP A 58 1.48 -9.86 23.75
N LEU A 59 2.11 -8.99 22.95
CA LEU A 59 2.31 -7.57 23.31
C LEU A 59 0.98 -6.81 23.41
N LEU A 60 0.03 -7.07 22.52
CA LEU A 60 -1.29 -6.43 22.54
C LEU A 60 -2.11 -6.74 23.78
N ALA A 61 -1.90 -7.92 24.39
CA ALA A 61 -2.62 -8.31 25.60
C ALA A 61 -2.35 -7.32 26.75
N ASP A 62 -1.14 -6.78 26.83
CA ASP A 62 -0.74 -5.79 27.84
C ASP A 62 -1.26 -4.38 27.54
N LEU A 63 -1.55 -4.07 26.27
CA LEU A 63 -2.13 -2.78 25.83
C LEU A 63 -3.65 -2.66 26.08
N GLY A 64 -4.29 -3.75 26.48
CA GLY A 64 -5.69 -3.77 26.88
C GLY A 64 -6.70 -4.06 25.76
N PRO A 65 -7.97 -4.29 26.14
CA PRO A 65 -8.98 -4.90 25.25
C PRO A 65 -9.38 -4.01 24.06
N GLU A 66 -9.28 -2.69 24.19
CA GLU A 66 -9.55 -1.77 23.07
C GLU A 66 -8.47 -1.88 22.00
N ALA A 67 -7.20 -1.93 22.41
CA ALA A 67 -6.08 -2.11 21.51
C ALA A 67 -6.14 -3.46 20.78
N VAL A 68 -6.42 -4.54 21.49
CA VAL A 68 -6.64 -5.88 20.91
C VAL A 68 -7.75 -5.85 19.85
N ARG A 69 -8.87 -5.20 20.15
CA ARG A 69 -10.02 -5.12 19.23
C ARG A 69 -9.71 -4.29 17.99
N LEU A 70 -8.97 -3.20 18.15
CA LEU A 70 -8.50 -2.39 17.03
C LEU A 70 -7.63 -3.23 16.10
N GLN A 71 -6.62 -3.92 16.64
CA GLN A 71 -5.75 -4.80 15.85
C GLN A 71 -6.55 -5.85 15.10
N ALA A 72 -7.46 -6.56 15.79
CA ALA A 72 -8.22 -7.64 15.19
C ALA A 72 -9.04 -7.16 13.98
N ARG A 73 -9.68 -5.99 14.09
CA ARG A 73 -10.43 -5.36 12.98
C ARG A 73 -9.53 -4.89 11.86
N THR A 74 -8.35 -4.35 12.18
CA THR A 74 -7.36 -3.95 11.17
C THR A 74 -6.86 -5.15 10.40
N PHE A 75 -6.54 -6.24 11.09
CA PHE A 75 -6.07 -7.46 10.46
C PHE A 75 -7.16 -8.10 9.59
N GLU A 76 -8.39 -8.20 10.09
CA GLU A 76 -9.54 -8.64 9.29
C GLU A 76 -9.68 -7.81 8.00
N ARG A 77 -9.64 -6.48 8.13
CA ARG A 77 -9.74 -5.56 6.99
C ARG A 77 -8.59 -5.74 6.00
N LEU A 78 -7.36 -5.89 6.47
CA LEU A 78 -6.18 -6.13 5.65
C LEU A 78 -6.33 -7.42 4.85
N VAL A 79 -6.72 -8.52 5.51
CA VAL A 79 -6.93 -9.82 4.87
C VAL A 79 -8.05 -9.75 3.84
N ILE A 80 -9.15 -9.04 4.13
CA ILE A 80 -10.21 -8.79 3.13
C ILE A 80 -9.64 -8.03 1.93
N GLY A 81 -8.83 -7.00 2.15
CA GLY A 81 -8.15 -6.27 1.08
C GLY A 81 -7.32 -7.17 0.17
N GLN A 82 -6.53 -8.09 0.75
CA GLN A 82 -5.73 -9.07 0.01
C GLN A 82 -6.61 -10.04 -0.80
N ILE A 83 -7.72 -10.50 -0.22
CA ILE A 83 -8.69 -11.37 -0.92
C ILE A 83 -9.32 -10.63 -2.11
N MET A 84 -9.69 -9.37 -1.93
CA MET A 84 -10.29 -8.53 -2.99
C MET A 84 -9.30 -8.22 -4.11
N GLU A 85 -8.01 -8.03 -3.79
CA GLU A 85 -6.94 -7.91 -4.79
C GLU A 85 -6.87 -9.18 -5.65
N THR A 86 -6.84 -10.35 -5.00
CA THR A 86 -6.73 -11.66 -5.67
C THR A 86 -7.96 -11.99 -6.54
N GLN A 87 -9.17 -11.64 -6.08
CA GLN A 87 -10.41 -11.93 -6.81
C GLN A 87 -10.66 -10.95 -7.97
N GLY A 88 -10.14 -9.73 -7.87
CA GLY A 88 -10.46 -8.65 -8.80
C GLY A 88 -11.88 -8.10 -8.65
N PRO A 89 -12.26 -7.10 -9.47
CA PRO A 89 -13.56 -6.45 -9.40
C PRO A 89 -14.70 -7.39 -9.82
N GLU A 90 -15.86 -7.24 -9.18
CA GLU A 90 -17.09 -7.90 -9.61
C GLU A 90 -17.50 -7.47 -11.03
N ALA A 91 -18.26 -8.32 -11.73
CA ALA A 91 -18.73 -8.03 -13.08
C ALA A 91 -19.55 -6.73 -13.14
N GLY A 92 -19.04 -5.74 -13.89
CA GLY A 92 -19.68 -4.43 -14.06
C GLY A 92 -19.30 -3.38 -13.01
N ALA A 93 -18.47 -3.73 -12.02
CA ALA A 93 -17.87 -2.74 -11.12
C ALA A 93 -16.79 -1.91 -11.85
N ASP A 94 -16.52 -0.68 -11.39
CA ASP A 94 -15.40 0.13 -11.88
C ASP A 94 -14.08 -0.44 -11.32
N PRO A 95 -13.18 -0.97 -12.18
CA PRO A 95 -11.90 -1.53 -11.73
C PRO A 95 -11.04 -0.53 -10.96
N LEU A 96 -11.11 0.77 -11.29
CA LEU A 96 -10.37 1.79 -10.57
C LEU A 96 -10.94 2.01 -9.16
N ALA A 97 -12.27 1.99 -9.01
CA ALA A 97 -12.89 2.12 -7.70
C ALA A 97 -12.58 0.89 -6.81
N HIS A 98 -12.58 -0.31 -7.40
CA HIS A 98 -12.15 -1.54 -6.74
C HIS A 98 -10.69 -1.44 -6.27
N TYR A 99 -9.78 -1.05 -7.16
CA TYR A 99 -8.36 -0.84 -6.83
C TYR A 99 -8.19 0.13 -5.66
N MET A 100 -8.87 1.29 -5.68
CA MET A 100 -8.78 2.26 -4.58
C MET A 100 -9.24 1.68 -3.23
N GLN A 101 -10.26 0.81 -3.25
CA GLN A 101 -10.73 0.12 -2.05
C GLN A 101 -9.72 -0.92 -1.56
N VAL A 102 -9.15 -1.72 -2.48
CA VAL A 102 -8.08 -2.68 -2.17
C VAL A 102 -6.90 -1.98 -1.49
N VAL A 103 -6.43 -0.86 -2.06
CA VAL A 103 -5.32 -0.08 -1.50
C VAL A 103 -5.67 0.46 -0.10
N ALA A 104 -6.89 0.97 0.09
CA ALA A 104 -7.34 1.46 1.39
C ALA A 104 -7.36 0.33 2.45
N ASP A 105 -7.79 -0.87 2.07
CA ASP A 105 -7.91 -2.01 2.97
C ASP A 105 -6.58 -2.70 3.25
N LYS A 106 -5.77 -2.95 2.22
CA LYS A 106 -4.47 -3.64 2.33
C LYS A 106 -3.38 -2.75 2.93
N THR A 107 -3.28 -1.50 2.48
CA THR A 107 -2.19 -0.58 2.86
C THR A 107 -2.67 0.52 3.81
N GLY A 108 -3.78 1.18 3.48
CA GLY A 108 -4.34 2.29 4.26
C GLY A 108 -4.71 1.90 5.70
N SER A 109 -5.26 0.70 5.88
CA SER A 109 -5.79 0.25 7.17
C SER A 109 -4.74 0.17 8.28
N LEU A 110 -3.56 -0.37 7.99
CA LEU A 110 -2.50 -0.53 8.98
C LEU A 110 -1.85 0.81 9.36
N ILE A 111 -1.69 1.72 8.38
CA ILE A 111 -1.17 3.07 8.61
C ILE A 111 -2.17 3.90 9.43
N ALA A 112 -3.48 3.79 9.11
CA ALA A 112 -4.55 4.38 9.91
C ALA A 112 -4.50 3.89 11.36
N THR A 113 -4.30 2.59 11.57
CA THR A 113 -4.18 1.99 12.90
C THR A 113 -2.94 2.43 13.65
N SER A 114 -1.79 2.57 12.99
CA SER A 114 -0.58 3.11 13.62
C SER A 114 -0.81 4.53 14.15
N ALA A 115 -1.38 5.41 13.32
CA ALA A 115 -1.73 6.78 13.73
C ALA A 115 -2.76 6.77 14.87
N ARG A 116 -3.77 5.91 14.78
CA ARG A 116 -4.82 5.74 15.79
C ARG A 116 -4.26 5.28 17.13
N TYR A 117 -3.36 4.30 17.16
CA TYR A 117 -2.70 3.84 18.39
C TYR A 117 -1.95 4.97 19.08
N GLY A 118 -1.20 5.75 18.31
CA GLY A 118 -0.44 6.88 18.84
C GLY A 118 -1.34 7.87 19.59
N ALA A 119 -2.48 8.25 19.00
CA ALA A 119 -3.43 9.15 19.65
C ALA A 119 -4.21 8.49 20.81
N LEU A 120 -4.68 7.26 20.62
CA LEU A 120 -5.49 6.53 21.61
C LEU A 120 -4.72 6.31 22.91
N LEU A 121 -3.51 5.75 22.81
CA LEU A 121 -2.66 5.43 23.97
C LEU A 121 -2.02 6.67 24.61
N SER A 122 -2.02 7.80 23.89
CA SER A 122 -1.65 9.11 24.46
C SER A 122 -2.79 9.78 25.22
N GLY A 123 -3.97 9.15 25.30
CA GLY A 123 -5.15 9.72 25.96
C GLY A 123 -5.73 10.94 25.25
N CYS A 124 -5.54 11.05 23.93
CA CYS A 124 -6.14 12.12 23.15
C CYS A 124 -7.67 11.98 23.10
N SER A 125 -8.36 13.08 22.79
CA SER A 125 -9.82 13.06 22.62
C SER A 125 -10.23 12.23 21.40
N SER A 126 -11.48 11.75 21.37
CA SER A 126 -12.04 11.02 20.24
C SER A 126 -11.91 11.77 18.92
N GLU A 127 -12.03 13.10 18.93
CA GLU A 127 -11.89 13.93 17.74
C GLU A 127 -10.46 13.85 17.16
N ILE A 128 -9.45 13.90 18.02
CA ILE A 128 -8.05 13.76 17.59
C ILE A 128 -7.80 12.36 17.06
N VAL A 129 -8.28 11.32 17.76
CA VAL A 129 -8.14 9.92 17.36
C VAL A 129 -8.74 9.69 15.96
N GLU A 130 -9.96 10.15 15.72
CA GLU A 130 -10.61 10.04 14.40
C GLU A 130 -9.91 10.88 13.33
N THR A 131 -9.39 12.05 13.69
CA THR A 131 -8.64 12.92 12.77
C THR A 131 -7.37 12.25 12.28
N VAL A 132 -6.54 11.71 13.18
CA VAL A 132 -5.31 11.02 12.80
C VAL A 132 -5.57 9.67 12.11
N THR A 133 -6.69 9.01 12.42
CA THR A 133 -7.11 7.78 11.73
C THR A 133 -7.38 8.07 10.25
N LYS A 134 -8.18 9.10 9.96
CA LYS A 134 -8.48 9.53 8.57
C LYS A 134 -7.24 9.97 7.82
N PHE A 135 -6.37 10.74 8.49
CA PHE A 135 -5.07 11.10 7.94
C PHE A 135 -4.26 9.87 7.57
N GLY A 136 -4.10 8.90 8.49
CA GLY A 136 -3.29 7.71 8.28
C GLY A 136 -3.81 6.85 7.13
N GLU A 137 -5.13 6.71 7.00
CA GLU A 137 -5.75 5.99 5.88
C GLU A 137 -5.43 6.65 4.53
N GLN A 138 -5.64 7.96 4.42
CA GLN A 138 -5.33 8.71 3.19
C GLN A 138 -3.83 8.70 2.88
N MET A 139 -2.98 8.75 3.92
CA MET A 139 -1.53 8.63 3.73
C MET A 139 -1.12 7.26 3.22
N GLY A 140 -1.73 6.18 3.72
CA GLY A 140 -1.43 4.84 3.22
C GLY A 140 -1.88 4.63 1.77
N ILE A 141 -3.02 5.22 1.40
CA ILE A 141 -3.44 5.28 0.00
C ILE A 141 -2.42 6.07 -0.83
N ALA A 142 -2.09 7.30 -0.44
CA ALA A 142 -1.11 8.12 -1.16
C ALA A 142 0.25 7.42 -1.31
N PHE A 143 0.71 6.68 -0.29
CA PHE A 143 1.95 5.93 -0.35
C PHE A 143 1.94 4.85 -1.44
N GLN A 144 0.87 4.05 -1.52
CA GLN A 144 0.75 3.02 -2.55
C GLN A 144 0.62 3.63 -3.96
N LEU A 145 -0.16 4.70 -4.10
CA LEU A 145 -0.31 5.40 -5.38
C LEU A 145 1.04 5.98 -5.85
N ALA A 146 1.88 6.46 -4.93
CA ALA A 146 3.23 6.92 -5.24
C ALA A 146 4.12 5.76 -5.70
N ASP A 147 4.08 4.61 -5.02
CA ASP A 147 4.83 3.41 -5.41
C ASP A 147 4.45 2.96 -6.84
N ASP A 148 3.15 2.91 -7.18
CA ASP A 148 2.66 2.56 -8.52
C ASP A 148 3.13 3.55 -9.60
N VAL A 149 3.16 4.85 -9.29
CA VAL A 149 3.68 5.89 -10.21
C VAL A 149 5.19 5.73 -10.42
N ILE A 150 5.94 5.46 -9.35
CA ILE A 150 7.40 5.29 -9.38
C ILE A 150 7.78 4.03 -10.17
N ASP A 151 7.04 2.92 -10.03
CA ASP A 151 7.33 1.67 -10.74
C ASP A 151 7.31 1.86 -12.26
N ILE A 152 6.46 2.75 -12.76
CA ILE A 152 6.39 3.11 -14.17
C ILE A 152 7.38 4.22 -14.53
N ALA A 153 7.45 5.29 -13.74
CA ALA A 153 8.19 6.50 -14.07
C ALA A 153 9.72 6.33 -13.99
N SER A 154 10.23 5.45 -13.12
CA SER A 154 11.66 5.26 -12.93
C SER A 154 12.32 4.51 -14.10
N GLU A 155 13.48 5.01 -14.57
CA GLU A 155 14.33 4.31 -15.54
C GLU A 155 15.36 3.38 -14.86
N SER A 156 15.66 3.63 -13.58
CA SER A 156 16.64 2.95 -12.74
C SER A 156 15.98 2.10 -11.64
N PHE A 157 16.72 1.14 -11.10
CA PHE A 157 16.35 0.29 -9.95
C PHE A 157 16.24 1.05 -8.61
N ASP A 158 15.99 2.35 -8.60
CA ASP A 158 16.02 3.17 -7.37
C ASP A 158 14.93 2.78 -6.35
N SER A 159 13.91 2.02 -6.77
CA SER A 159 12.88 1.43 -5.90
C SER A 159 13.33 0.18 -5.15
N GLY A 160 14.51 -0.39 -5.49
CA GLY A 160 14.96 -1.68 -4.97
C GLY A 160 14.15 -2.89 -5.48
N LYS A 161 13.26 -2.68 -6.45
CA LYS A 161 12.53 -3.70 -7.22
C LYS A 161 12.90 -3.59 -8.70
N THR A 162 12.73 -4.68 -9.45
CA THR A 162 12.80 -4.66 -10.91
C THR A 162 11.54 -4.00 -11.45
N PRO A 163 11.61 -2.90 -12.23
CA PRO A 163 10.43 -2.23 -12.76
C PRO A 163 9.51 -3.19 -13.55
N GLY A 164 8.20 -2.98 -13.45
CA GLY A 164 7.19 -3.73 -14.20
C GLY A 164 6.90 -5.13 -13.64
N THR A 165 7.14 -5.38 -12.35
CA THR A 165 6.71 -6.66 -11.71
C THR A 165 5.22 -6.90 -11.92
N ASP A 166 4.39 -5.88 -11.66
CA ASP A 166 2.93 -6.00 -11.80
C ASP A 166 2.50 -6.31 -13.25
N LEU A 167 3.26 -5.82 -14.24
CA LEU A 167 3.01 -6.14 -15.65
C LEU A 167 3.29 -7.61 -15.98
N ARG A 168 4.31 -8.20 -15.37
CA ARG A 168 4.64 -9.62 -15.55
C ARG A 168 3.61 -10.52 -14.91
N GLU A 169 3.05 -10.10 -13.78
CA GLU A 169 2.03 -10.84 -13.04
C GLU A 169 0.61 -10.56 -13.56
N GLY A 170 0.45 -9.54 -14.42
CA GLY A 170 -0.85 -9.13 -14.96
C GLY A 170 -1.73 -8.43 -13.93
N VAL A 171 -1.14 -7.85 -12.87
CA VAL A 171 -1.84 -7.15 -11.80
C VAL A 171 -2.09 -5.70 -12.23
N PRO A 172 -3.35 -5.26 -12.38
CA PRO A 172 -3.65 -3.88 -12.76
C PRO A 172 -3.37 -2.91 -11.62
N THR A 173 -2.51 -1.92 -11.87
CA THR A 173 -2.14 -0.83 -10.95
C THR A 173 -2.70 0.49 -11.45
N LEU A 174 -2.54 1.57 -10.67
CA LEU A 174 -3.15 2.87 -10.97
C LEU A 174 -2.95 3.34 -12.43
N VAL A 175 -1.72 3.28 -12.94
CA VAL A 175 -1.40 3.77 -14.29
C VAL A 175 -2.05 2.90 -15.36
N THR A 176 -1.97 1.58 -15.24
CA THR A 176 -2.53 0.65 -16.24
C THR A 176 -4.06 0.69 -16.23
N LEU A 177 -4.68 0.84 -15.06
CA LEU A 177 -6.13 1.06 -14.93
C LEU A 177 -6.58 2.36 -15.62
N ASN A 178 -5.81 3.43 -15.51
CA ASN A 178 -6.09 4.68 -16.22
C ASN A 178 -5.95 4.54 -17.75
N VAL A 179 -5.00 3.73 -18.24
CA VAL A 179 -4.92 3.38 -19.67
C VAL A 179 -6.13 2.57 -20.11
N LEU A 180 -6.52 1.55 -19.34
CA LEU A 180 -7.68 0.69 -19.63
C LEU A 180 -9.00 1.46 -19.63
N LYS A 181 -9.09 2.56 -18.88
CA LYS A 181 -10.25 3.47 -18.86
C LYS A 181 -10.29 4.44 -20.05
N SER A 182 -9.18 4.60 -20.78
CA SER A 182 -9.12 5.51 -21.92
C SER A 182 -10.05 5.09 -23.06
N THR A 183 -10.71 6.07 -23.66
CA THR A 183 -11.58 5.88 -24.83
C THR A 183 -10.89 6.21 -26.15
N ASN A 184 -9.62 6.63 -26.11
CA ASN A 184 -8.85 6.96 -27.30
C ASN A 184 -8.55 5.70 -28.12
N PRO A 185 -8.95 5.62 -29.41
CA PRO A 185 -8.70 4.45 -30.24
C PRO A 185 -7.21 4.12 -30.43
N ALA A 186 -6.30 5.08 -30.25
CA ALA A 186 -4.86 4.86 -30.33
C ALA A 186 -4.33 3.97 -29.20
N ASP A 187 -5.05 3.88 -28.08
CA ASP A 187 -4.58 3.16 -26.89
C ASP A 187 -4.92 1.67 -26.95
N ARG A 188 -5.68 1.21 -27.95
CA ARG A 188 -6.18 -0.17 -28.04
C ARG A 188 -5.09 -1.24 -27.99
N GLU A 189 -3.99 -1.03 -28.70
CA GLU A 189 -2.89 -2.00 -28.71
C GLU A 189 -2.26 -2.14 -27.33
N LEU A 190 -2.01 -1.01 -26.66
CA LEU A 190 -1.51 -0.99 -25.29
C LEU A 190 -2.53 -1.60 -24.31
N GLN A 191 -3.82 -1.30 -24.47
CA GLN A 191 -4.88 -1.88 -23.65
C GLN A 191 -4.93 -3.41 -23.76
N GLU A 192 -4.77 -3.97 -24.97
CA GLU A 192 -4.75 -5.42 -25.14
C GLU A 192 -3.53 -6.08 -24.47
N LEU A 193 -2.37 -5.44 -24.53
CA LEU A 193 -1.17 -5.91 -23.82
C LEU A 193 -1.33 -5.89 -22.29
N LEU A 194 -2.11 -4.94 -21.75
CA LEU A 194 -2.34 -4.78 -20.31
C LEU A 194 -3.44 -5.71 -19.73
N ARG A 195 -4.15 -6.47 -20.56
CA ARG A 195 -5.24 -7.37 -20.10
C ARG A 195 -4.76 -8.72 -19.57
N ALA A 196 -3.49 -9.04 -19.76
CA ALA A 196 -2.92 -10.33 -19.40
C ALA A 196 -1.46 -10.17 -18.89
N PRO A 197 -0.96 -11.16 -18.13
CA PRO A 197 0.45 -11.26 -17.79
C PRO A 197 1.36 -11.15 -19.02
N ILE A 198 2.47 -10.40 -18.90
CA ILE A 198 3.45 -10.23 -19.98
C ILE A 198 4.71 -11.06 -19.67
N GLU A 199 4.91 -12.15 -20.40
CA GLU A 199 6.05 -13.05 -20.20
C GLU A 199 7.37 -12.55 -20.85
N SER A 200 7.25 -11.79 -21.96
CA SER A 200 8.41 -11.33 -22.73
C SER A 200 8.99 -10.06 -22.12
N GLU A 201 10.24 -10.12 -21.66
CA GLU A 201 10.98 -8.95 -21.16
C GLU A 201 11.08 -7.82 -22.19
N GLU A 202 11.17 -8.17 -23.48
CA GLU A 202 11.14 -7.17 -24.56
C GLU A 202 9.79 -6.44 -24.60
N THR A 203 8.69 -7.18 -24.45
CA THR A 203 7.34 -6.61 -24.41
C THR A 203 7.11 -5.81 -23.13
N VAL A 204 7.61 -6.26 -21.98
CA VAL A 204 7.57 -5.47 -20.73
C VAL A 204 8.28 -4.14 -20.92
N ALA A 205 9.49 -4.14 -21.50
CA ALA A 205 10.24 -2.92 -21.76
C ALA A 205 9.51 -1.97 -22.73
N GLN A 206 8.88 -2.51 -23.79
CA GLN A 206 8.07 -1.75 -24.73
C GLN A 206 6.84 -1.11 -24.04
N VAL A 207 6.11 -1.88 -23.23
CA VAL A 207 4.95 -1.41 -22.48
C VAL A 207 5.34 -0.34 -21.46
N LEU A 208 6.42 -0.54 -20.70
CA LEU A 208 6.94 0.47 -19.77
C LEU A 208 7.29 1.77 -20.52
N SER A 209 7.99 1.68 -21.65
CA SER A 209 8.30 2.86 -22.46
C SER A 209 7.05 3.58 -22.96
N ALA A 210 5.99 2.83 -23.33
CA ALA A 210 4.72 3.41 -23.76
C ALA A 210 3.99 4.08 -22.58
N LEU A 211 3.94 3.44 -21.42
CA LEU A 211 3.29 3.96 -20.21
C LEU A 211 3.94 5.27 -19.72
N ARG A 212 5.28 5.37 -19.79
CA ARG A 212 6.03 6.57 -19.36
C ARG A 212 5.67 7.83 -20.13
N ILE A 213 5.33 7.71 -21.41
CA ILE A 213 4.93 8.85 -22.26
C ILE A 213 3.40 8.97 -22.39
N HIS A 214 2.64 8.04 -21.82
CA HIS A 214 1.19 8.01 -21.94
C HIS A 214 0.55 9.04 -20.97
N PRO A 215 -0.51 9.78 -21.39
CA PRO A 215 -1.21 10.73 -20.52
C PRO A 215 -1.75 10.14 -19.22
N ALA A 216 -1.98 8.82 -19.17
CA ALA A 216 -2.42 8.10 -17.97
C ALA A 216 -1.43 8.23 -16.79
N LEU A 217 -0.13 8.39 -17.05
CA LEU A 217 0.85 8.62 -15.99
C LEU A 217 0.59 9.95 -15.29
N GLU A 218 0.31 11.01 -16.05
CA GLU A 218 -0.04 12.31 -15.47
C GLU A 218 -1.40 12.30 -14.76
N VAL A 219 -2.39 11.57 -15.30
CA VAL A 219 -3.66 11.35 -14.58
C VAL A 219 -3.41 10.69 -13.21
N SER A 220 -2.52 9.71 -13.17
CA SER A 220 -2.14 8.98 -11.95
C SER A 220 -1.43 9.90 -10.94
N ARG A 221 -0.50 10.75 -11.41
CA ARG A 221 0.14 11.80 -10.59
C ARG A 221 -0.88 12.77 -10.00
N VAL A 222 -1.86 13.22 -10.78
CA VAL A 222 -2.93 14.10 -10.30
C VAL A 222 -3.77 13.41 -9.21
N GLN A 223 -4.12 12.13 -9.39
CA GLN A 223 -4.85 11.37 -8.38
C GLN A 223 -4.05 11.21 -7.08
N LEU A 224 -2.76 10.89 -7.18
CA LEU A 224 -1.84 10.86 -6.03
C LEU A 224 -1.83 12.19 -5.28
N HIS A 225 -1.64 13.32 -5.98
CA HIS A 225 -1.65 14.64 -5.36
C HIS A 225 -2.97 14.95 -4.67
N GLN A 226 -4.12 14.58 -5.25
CA GLN A 226 -5.44 14.78 -4.64
C GLN A 226 -5.59 14.00 -3.32
N VAL A 227 -5.15 12.75 -3.29
CA VAL A 227 -5.19 11.93 -2.07
C VAL A 227 -4.24 12.50 -1.01
N ALA A 228 -3.00 12.82 -1.38
CA ALA A 228 -2.03 13.41 -0.46
C ALA A 228 -2.51 14.77 0.09
N GLN A 229 -3.15 15.60 -0.73
CA GLN A 229 -3.77 16.84 -0.28
C GLN A 229 -4.94 16.58 0.67
N THR A 230 -5.74 15.54 0.43
CA THR A 230 -6.84 15.13 1.33
C THR A 230 -6.29 14.71 2.70
N ALA A 231 -5.21 13.92 2.72
CA ALA A 231 -4.50 13.58 3.95
C ALA A 231 -4.02 14.84 4.68
N ARG A 232 -3.36 15.75 3.96
CA ARG A 232 -2.86 17.02 4.53
C ARG A 232 -3.98 17.87 5.14
N LEU A 233 -5.10 18.02 4.44
CA LEU A 233 -6.26 18.78 4.92
C LEU A 233 -6.90 18.13 6.15
N ALA A 234 -6.86 16.80 6.27
CA ALA A 234 -7.39 16.09 7.42
C ALA A 234 -6.68 16.51 8.73
N LEU A 235 -5.40 16.91 8.69
CA LEU A 235 -4.66 17.37 9.87
C LEU A 235 -5.07 18.76 10.38
N GLY A 236 -5.85 19.53 9.60
CA GLY A 236 -6.19 20.94 9.92
C GLY A 236 -6.74 21.20 11.33
N PRO A 237 -7.58 20.31 11.92
CA PRO A 237 -8.08 20.49 13.28
C PRO A 237 -7.05 20.27 14.41
N LEU A 238 -5.87 19.71 14.12
CA LEU A 238 -4.87 19.37 15.13
C LEU A 238 -4.07 20.61 15.57
N PRO A 239 -3.59 20.65 16.83
CA PRO A 239 -2.71 21.72 17.28
C PRO A 239 -1.38 21.70 16.52
N ILE A 240 -0.80 22.87 16.27
CA ILE A 240 0.53 22.98 15.68
C ILE A 240 1.57 22.63 16.76
N CYS A 241 2.27 21.53 16.55
CA CYS A 241 3.38 21.06 17.38
C CYS A 241 4.34 20.21 16.54
N ASP A 242 5.42 19.72 17.16
CA ASP A 242 6.43 18.90 16.48
C ASP A 242 5.83 17.64 15.83
N ALA A 243 4.89 16.98 16.52
CA ALA A 243 4.22 15.79 15.99
C ALA A 243 3.39 16.12 14.73
N THR A 244 2.51 17.11 14.79
CA THR A 244 1.69 17.54 13.63
C THR A 244 2.57 18.04 12.48
N SER A 245 3.68 18.73 12.79
CA SER A 245 4.65 19.19 11.79
C SER A 245 5.36 18.03 11.09
N ALA A 246 5.68 16.95 11.82
CA ALA A 246 6.21 15.73 11.24
C ALA A 246 5.18 15.04 10.32
N LEU A 247 3.90 15.00 10.71
CA LEU A 247 2.83 14.46 9.85
C LEU A 247 2.65 15.29 8.56
N PHE A 248 2.72 16.62 8.64
CA PHE A 248 2.73 17.47 7.45
C PHE A 248 3.94 17.20 6.54
N SER A 249 5.12 17.03 7.13
CA SER A 249 6.35 16.73 6.38
C SER A 249 6.28 15.36 5.69
N LEU A 250 5.57 14.40 6.28
CA LEU A 250 5.33 13.10 5.67
C LEU A 250 4.48 13.21 4.39
N CYS A 251 3.46 14.08 4.36
CA CYS A 251 2.71 14.37 3.14
C CYS A 251 3.62 14.89 2.03
N ASP A 252 4.49 15.83 2.38
CA ASP A 252 5.40 16.48 1.42
C ASP A 252 6.40 15.46 0.86
N THR A 253 6.94 14.59 1.72
CA THR A 253 7.87 13.53 1.33
C THR A 253 7.25 12.53 0.34
N VAL A 254 6.00 12.10 0.55
CA VAL A 254 5.33 11.16 -0.36
C VAL A 254 5.13 11.77 -1.74
N ILE A 255 4.79 13.05 -1.80
CA ILE A 255 4.65 13.79 -3.06
C ILE A 255 6.02 13.93 -3.75
N GLU A 256 7.05 14.39 -3.04
CA GLU A 256 8.38 14.61 -3.60
C GLU A 256 9.01 13.34 -4.16
N ARG A 257 8.81 12.18 -3.50
CA ARG A 257 9.32 10.89 -3.97
C ARG A 257 8.71 10.44 -5.31
N SER A 258 7.54 10.94 -5.66
CA SER A 258 6.85 10.55 -6.89
C SER A 258 7.31 11.33 -8.12
N HIS A 259 8.05 12.43 -7.96
CA HIS A 259 8.50 13.30 -9.05
C HIS A 259 9.77 12.84 -9.74
#